data_AF-A0A9D1G896-F1
#
_entry.id   AF-A0A9D1G896-F1
#
_cell.length_a   1.000
_cell.length_b   1.000
_cell.length_c   1.000
_cell.angle_alpha   90.00
_cell.angle_beta   90.00
_cell.angle_gamma   90.00
#
_symmetry.space_group_name_H-M   'P 1'
#
loop_
_entity.id
_entity.type
_entity.pdbx_description
1 polymer ?
#
loop_
_entity_poly.entity_id
_entity_poly.type
_entity_poly.pdbx_seq_one_letter_code
_entity_poly.pdbx_strand_id
1 'polypeptide(L)'
;MNFEEIIEKFLNNVKEKKIEIYNEFSLKFELGIFLKNEFKKYKVEFERNVSFFDITGSVKHEIDIVIYNENKEKKYAIELKFPRNGQYPEQMYSFVKDIVFMENLKSAGFTNKYVLTIVDDDKFYKGNKKTGIYQYFRDKKPVEGKSLNLQATVRKH
;
A
#
# COMPACT_ATOMS: atom_id res chain seq x y z
N MET A 1 8.90 5.63 16.76
CA MET A 1 8.44 4.30 16.34
C MET A 1 8.67 4.23 14.86
N ASN A 2 9.47 3.26 14.44
CA ASN A 2 9.94 3.13 13.07
C ASN A 2 9.07 2.06 12.38
N PHE A 3 8.30 2.44 11.36
CA PHE A 3 7.37 1.51 10.72
C PHE A 3 8.14 0.47 9.91
N GLU A 4 9.27 0.88 9.34
CA GLU A 4 10.20 0.06 8.60
C GLU A 4 10.71 -1.11 9.47
N GLU A 5 11.12 -0.85 10.72
CA GLU A 5 11.53 -1.91 11.67
C GLU A 5 10.40 -2.92 11.96
N ILE A 6 9.16 -2.46 12.03
CA ILE A 6 7.98 -3.31 12.29
C ILE A 6 7.71 -4.20 11.08
N ILE A 7 7.74 -3.64 9.88
CA ILE A 7 7.58 -4.39 8.63
C ILE A 7 8.74 -5.38 8.47
N GLU A 8 9.98 -5.01 8.78
CA GLU A 8 11.11 -5.93 8.75
C GLU A 8 10.91 -7.11 9.70
N LYS A 9 10.43 -6.87 10.93
CA LYS A 9 10.09 -7.92 11.89
C LYS A 9 9.00 -8.86 11.36
N PHE A 10 7.94 -8.30 10.75
CA PHE A 10 6.90 -9.09 10.09
C PHE A 10 7.47 -9.96 8.96
N LEU A 11 8.26 -9.36 8.06
CA LEU A 11 8.88 -10.07 6.94
C LEU A 11 9.85 -11.15 7.39
N ASN A 12 10.55 -10.97 8.52
CA ASN A 12 11.41 -12.00 9.10
C ASN A 12 10.59 -13.19 9.60
N ASN A 13 9.43 -12.96 10.23
CA ASN A 13 8.53 -14.06 10.59
C ASN A 13 8.00 -14.84 9.37
N VAL A 14 7.76 -14.15 8.25
CA VAL A 14 7.38 -14.79 6.99
C VAL A 14 8.54 -15.65 6.44
N LYS A 15 9.76 -15.11 6.43
CA LYS A 15 10.96 -15.85 5.99
C LYS A 15 11.24 -17.08 6.85
N GLU A 16 11.02 -16.98 8.15
CA GLU A 16 11.15 -18.06 9.12
C GLU A 16 9.97 -19.04 9.10
N LYS A 17 8.99 -18.84 8.20
CA LYS A 17 7.78 -19.67 8.06
C LYS A 17 6.90 -19.71 9.32
N LYS A 18 6.99 -18.69 10.17
CA LYS A 18 6.09 -18.49 11.32
C LYS A 18 4.75 -17.88 10.89
N ILE A 19 4.74 -17.17 9.77
CA ILE A 19 3.56 -16.55 9.15
C ILE A 19 3.52 -17.02 7.69
N GLU A 20 2.39 -17.54 7.26
CA GLU A 20 2.19 -18.00 5.88
C GLU A 20 1.41 -16.96 5.07
N ILE A 21 1.94 -16.59 3.91
CA ILE A 21 1.31 -15.63 2.99
C ILE A 21 1.32 -16.23 1.59
N TYR A 22 0.14 -16.39 1.00
CA TYR A 22 -0.03 -17.02 -0.31
C TYR A 22 -0.90 -16.20 -1.27
N ASN A 23 -1.51 -15.11 -0.83
CA ASN A 23 -2.23 -14.13 -1.65
C ASN A 23 -2.41 -12.79 -0.91
N GLU A 24 -3.02 -11.81 -1.57
CA GLU A 24 -3.26 -10.47 -1.01
C GLU A 24 -4.14 -10.50 0.25
N PHE A 25 -5.12 -11.41 0.30
CA PHE A 25 -5.98 -11.57 1.47
C PHE A 25 -5.20 -12.07 2.70
N SER A 26 -4.38 -13.11 2.55
CA SER A 26 -3.51 -13.61 3.62
C SER A 26 -2.51 -12.55 4.07
N LEU A 27 -1.92 -11.77 3.13
CA LEU A 27 -1.01 -10.68 3.47
C LEU A 27 -1.71 -9.65 4.36
N LYS A 28 -2.90 -9.21 3.95
CA LYS A 28 -3.69 -8.24 4.69
C LYS A 28 -4.04 -8.73 6.09
N PHE A 29 -4.56 -9.94 6.19
CA PHE A 29 -5.02 -10.49 7.47
C PHE A 29 -3.84 -10.70 8.45
N GLU A 30 -2.78 -11.36 8.00
CA GLU A 30 -1.61 -11.66 8.82
C GLU A 30 -0.89 -10.38 9.27
N LEU A 31 -0.69 -9.42 8.36
CA LEU A 31 -0.07 -8.15 8.72
C LEU A 31 -0.94 -7.37 9.70
N GLY A 32 -2.26 -7.31 9.51
CA GLY A 32 -3.12 -6.59 10.43
C GLY A 32 -3.19 -7.22 11.83
N ILE A 33 -3.16 -8.55 11.94
CA ILE A 33 -3.02 -9.23 13.25
C ILE A 33 -1.68 -8.89 13.89
N PHE A 34 -0.59 -8.95 13.12
CA PHE A 34 0.74 -8.58 13.60
C PHE A 34 0.76 -7.14 14.12
N LEU A 35 0.19 -6.20 13.36
CA LEU A 35 0.08 -4.79 13.76
C LEU A 35 -0.80 -4.60 15.01
N LYS A 36 -1.91 -5.34 15.17
CA LYS A 36 -2.69 -5.34 16.42
C LYS A 36 -1.85 -5.71 17.64
N ASN A 37 -0.84 -6.57 17.47
CA ASN A 37 0.05 -6.95 18.55
C ASN A 37 1.13 -5.91 18.84
N GLU A 38 1.64 -5.21 17.82
CA GLU A 38 2.63 -4.15 18.00
C GLU A 38 2.00 -2.83 18.49
N PHE A 39 0.76 -2.54 18.12
CA PHE A 39 0.08 -1.26 18.39
C PHE A 39 -1.00 -1.36 19.48
N LYS A 40 -0.66 -1.84 20.68
CA LYS A 40 -1.63 -2.08 21.78
C LYS A 40 -2.46 -0.86 22.22
N LYS A 41 -1.96 0.37 21.99
CA LYS A 41 -2.65 1.63 22.34
C LYS A 41 -3.44 2.25 21.18
N TYR A 42 -3.43 1.63 20.01
CA TYR A 42 -4.13 2.11 18.82
C TYR A 42 -5.18 1.07 18.41
N LYS A 43 -6.20 1.55 17.70
CA LYS A 43 -7.12 0.70 16.97
C LYS A 43 -6.46 0.34 15.64
N VAL A 44 -6.54 -0.94 15.27
CA VAL A 44 -6.11 -1.44 13.95
C VAL A 44 -7.30 -2.11 13.32
N GLU A 45 -7.70 -1.61 12.16
CA GLU A 45 -8.93 -2.00 11.48
C GLU A 45 -8.68 -2.23 10.00
N PHE A 46 -9.51 -3.07 9.39
CA PHE A 46 -9.38 -3.52 8.01
C PHE A 46 -10.50 -2.93 7.16
N GLU A 47 -10.24 -2.75 5.86
CA GLU A 47 -11.24 -2.28 4.88
C GLU A 47 -12.03 -1.05 5.37
N ARG A 48 -11.32 -0.11 6.02
CA ARG A 48 -11.99 1.00 6.68
C ARG A 48 -12.34 2.05 5.64
N ASN A 49 -13.63 2.36 5.54
CA ASN A 49 -14.09 3.40 4.62
C ASN A 49 -13.53 4.78 5.00
N VAL A 50 -13.05 5.55 4.02
CA VAL A 50 -12.45 6.87 4.21
C VAL A 50 -13.42 7.90 4.81
N SER A 51 -14.73 7.72 4.61
CA SER A 51 -15.76 8.59 5.22
C SER A 51 -15.74 8.54 6.75
N PHE A 52 -15.20 7.47 7.35
CA PHE A 52 -14.98 7.40 8.80
C PHE A 52 -14.00 8.47 9.33
N PHE A 53 -13.20 9.05 8.44
CA PHE A 53 -12.27 10.14 8.70
C PHE A 53 -12.70 11.44 8.02
N ASP A 54 -13.99 11.58 7.72
CA ASP A 54 -14.61 12.77 7.11
C ASP A 54 -14.07 13.11 5.72
N ILE A 55 -13.55 12.10 5.00
CA ILE A 55 -13.04 12.25 3.63
C ILE A 55 -14.18 12.01 2.65
N THR A 56 -14.38 12.96 1.74
CA THR A 56 -15.41 12.91 0.69
C THR A 56 -14.79 13.16 -0.68
N GLY A 57 -15.48 12.75 -1.75
CA GLY A 57 -15.03 12.99 -3.14
C GLY A 57 -13.78 12.21 -3.57
N SER A 58 -13.34 11.21 -2.80
CA SER A 58 -12.25 10.33 -3.20
C SER A 58 -12.71 9.32 -4.26
N VAL A 59 -11.81 8.94 -5.18
CA VAL A 59 -12.11 7.89 -6.18
C VAL A 59 -12.13 6.49 -5.55
N LYS A 60 -11.24 6.25 -4.60
CA LYS A 60 -11.18 5.03 -3.79
C LYS A 60 -11.74 5.33 -2.40
N HIS A 61 -12.51 4.40 -1.84
CA HIS A 61 -13.27 4.65 -0.61
C HIS A 61 -12.85 3.77 0.57
N GLU A 62 -12.03 2.75 0.36
CA GLU A 62 -11.60 1.81 1.41
C GLU A 62 -10.08 1.83 1.52
N ILE A 63 -9.60 1.78 2.76
CA ILE A 63 -8.19 1.62 3.11
C ILE A 63 -8.01 0.21 3.65
N ASP A 64 -7.04 -0.55 3.11
CA ASP A 64 -6.85 -1.95 3.48
C ASP A 64 -6.61 -2.13 4.98
N ILE A 65 -5.70 -1.33 5.57
CA ILE A 65 -5.45 -1.29 7.00
C ILE A 65 -5.29 0.16 7.47
N VAL A 66 -6.02 0.51 8.54
CA VAL A 66 -5.82 1.77 9.27
C VAL A 66 -5.38 1.51 10.69
N ILE A 67 -4.49 2.36 11.19
CA ILE A 67 -4.05 2.38 12.59
C ILE A 67 -4.34 3.77 13.13
N TYR A 68 -5.07 3.92 14.23
CA TYR A 68 -5.34 5.24 14.79
C TYR A 68 -5.54 5.22 16.30
N ASN A 69 -5.16 6.31 16.96
CA ASN A 69 -5.41 6.49 18.39
C ASN A 69 -6.87 6.87 18.66
N GLU A 70 -7.32 6.82 19.90
CA GLU A 70 -8.75 6.97 20.24
C GLU A 70 -9.38 8.27 19.71
N ASN A 71 -8.65 9.38 19.75
CA ASN A 71 -9.10 10.69 19.26
C ASN A 71 -8.84 10.93 17.75
N LYS A 72 -8.29 9.95 17.02
CA LYS A 72 -7.97 10.00 15.58
C LYS A 72 -6.96 11.08 15.16
N GLU A 73 -6.23 11.70 16.10
CA GLU A 73 -5.19 12.69 15.80
C GLU A 73 -3.94 12.06 15.16
N LYS A 74 -3.60 10.83 15.58
CA LYS A 74 -2.54 10.03 14.96
C LYS A 74 -3.19 8.90 14.20
N LYS A 75 -3.09 8.96 12.88
CA LYS A 75 -3.66 7.96 11.98
C LYS A 75 -2.67 7.58 10.88
N TYR A 76 -2.56 6.28 10.66
CA TYR A 76 -1.70 5.64 9.69
C TYR A 76 -2.58 4.88 8.71
N ALA A 77 -2.25 4.95 7.42
CA ALA A 77 -2.92 4.20 6.38
C ALA A 77 -1.92 3.29 5.68
N ILE A 78 -2.35 2.09 5.32
CA ILE A 78 -1.52 1.10 4.63
C ILE A 78 -2.36 0.51 3.49
N GLU A 79 -1.88 0.63 2.26
CA GLU A 79 -2.34 -0.20 1.13
C GLU A 79 -1.41 -1.40 0.95
N LEU A 80 -2.00 -2.51 0.55
CA LEU A 80 -1.31 -3.77 0.34
C LEU A 80 -1.51 -4.28 -1.08
N LYS A 81 -0.43 -4.82 -1.64
CA LYS A 81 -0.49 -5.53 -2.92
C LYS A 81 0.26 -6.84 -2.86
N PHE A 82 -0.37 -7.89 -3.37
CA PHE A 82 0.30 -9.14 -3.68
C PHE A 82 -0.09 -9.55 -5.10
N PRO A 83 0.55 -8.96 -6.12
CA PRO A 83 0.24 -9.26 -7.51
C PRO A 83 0.40 -10.75 -7.84
N ARG A 84 -0.61 -11.31 -8.51
CA ARG A 84 -0.59 -12.67 -9.06
C ARG A 84 -0.88 -12.63 -10.56
N ASN A 85 -0.51 -13.69 -11.28
CA ASN A 85 -1.02 -13.99 -12.62
C ASN A 85 -0.71 -12.99 -13.77
N GLY A 86 0.51 -12.45 -13.86
CA GLY A 86 0.95 -11.72 -15.06
C GLY A 86 0.37 -10.30 -15.21
N GLN A 87 0.05 -9.82 -16.42
CA GLN A 87 -0.49 -8.45 -16.64
C GLN A 87 0.33 -7.34 -15.98
N TYR A 88 1.66 -7.43 -16.15
CA TYR A 88 2.60 -6.58 -15.43
C TYR A 88 2.34 -5.08 -15.60
N PRO A 89 2.07 -4.54 -16.82
CA PRO A 89 1.76 -3.12 -16.97
C PRO A 89 0.55 -2.69 -16.14
N GLU A 90 -0.56 -3.42 -16.23
CA GLU A 90 -1.82 -3.11 -15.57
C GLU A 90 -1.66 -3.14 -14.04
N GLN A 91 -0.96 -4.15 -13.53
CA GLN A 91 -0.66 -4.24 -12.10
C GLN A 91 0.27 -3.12 -11.63
N MET A 92 1.30 -2.78 -12.40
CA MET A 92 2.17 -1.64 -12.08
C MET A 92 1.40 -0.31 -12.07
N TYR A 93 0.49 -0.09 -13.01
CA TYR A 93 -0.41 1.07 -12.97
C TYR A 93 -1.33 1.05 -11.75
N SER A 94 -1.81 -0.13 -11.33
CA SER A 94 -2.58 -0.26 -10.08
C SER A 94 -1.74 0.18 -8.87
N PHE A 95 -0.47 -0.18 -8.78
CA PHE A 95 0.40 0.24 -7.67
C PHE A 95 0.54 1.75 -7.61
N VAL A 96 0.68 2.40 -8.78
CA VAL A 96 0.73 3.87 -8.85
C VAL A 96 -0.59 4.50 -8.38
N LYS A 97 -1.74 3.90 -8.69
CA LYS A 97 -3.04 4.38 -8.19
C LYS A 97 -3.13 4.30 -6.66
N ASP A 98 -2.60 3.23 -6.05
CA ASP A 98 -2.57 3.10 -4.60
C ASP A 98 -1.64 4.14 -3.94
N ILE A 99 -0.49 4.45 -4.56
CA ILE A 99 0.39 5.56 -4.12
C ILE A 99 -0.35 6.91 -4.20
N VAL A 100 -1.04 7.20 -5.31
CA VAL A 100 -1.81 8.45 -5.46
C VAL A 100 -2.93 8.52 -4.43
N PHE A 101 -3.61 7.41 -4.16
CA PHE A 101 -4.63 7.34 -3.12
C PHE A 101 -4.04 7.68 -1.75
N MET A 102 -2.91 7.08 -1.38
CA MET A 102 -2.20 7.36 -0.14
C MET A 102 -1.76 8.83 -0.03
N GLU A 103 -1.26 9.43 -1.12
CA GLU A 103 -0.95 10.87 -1.13
C GLU A 103 -2.18 11.75 -0.89
N ASN A 104 -3.35 11.39 -1.44
CA ASN A 104 -4.59 12.12 -1.17
C ASN A 104 -5.00 12.08 0.32
N LEU A 105 -4.67 10.99 1.03
CA LEU A 105 -4.91 10.89 2.48
C LEU A 105 -4.04 11.83 3.30
N LYS A 106 -2.90 12.31 2.77
CA LYS A 106 -2.05 13.30 3.43
C LYS A 106 -2.82 14.59 3.71
N SER A 107 -3.56 15.08 2.71
CA SER A 107 -4.39 16.29 2.82
C SER A 107 -5.52 16.13 3.83
N ALA A 108 -5.93 14.88 4.11
CA ALA A 108 -6.91 14.55 5.14
C ALA A 108 -6.30 14.38 6.55
N GLY A 109 -5.02 14.72 6.74
CA GLY A 109 -4.36 14.68 8.05
C GLY A 109 -3.84 13.30 8.48
N PHE A 110 -3.67 12.35 7.55
CA PHE A 110 -2.98 11.10 7.88
C PHE A 110 -1.50 11.36 8.17
N THR A 111 -1.07 10.95 9.37
CA THR A 111 0.28 11.20 9.90
C THR A 111 1.33 10.53 9.02
N ASN A 112 1.18 9.23 8.78
CA ASN A 112 2.00 8.47 7.82
C ASN A 112 1.11 7.60 6.93
N LYS A 113 1.60 7.30 5.75
CA LYS A 113 0.93 6.45 4.76
C LYS A 113 1.96 5.50 4.17
N TYR A 114 1.56 4.27 3.93
CA TYR A 114 2.44 3.23 3.42
C TYR A 114 1.75 2.46 2.30
N VAL A 115 2.55 2.04 1.32
CA VAL A 115 2.14 1.04 0.33
C VAL A 115 3.14 -0.10 0.46
N LEU A 116 2.67 -1.30 0.80
CA LEU A 116 3.50 -2.49 0.88
C LEU A 116 3.10 -3.46 -0.23
N THR A 117 4.03 -3.70 -1.15
CA THR A 117 3.85 -4.63 -2.25
C THR A 117 4.81 -5.80 -2.10
N ILE A 118 4.27 -7.02 -1.97
CA ILE A 118 5.06 -8.26 -1.97
C ILE A 118 5.00 -8.87 -3.36
N VAL A 119 6.15 -8.93 -4.04
CA VAL A 119 6.31 -9.49 -5.38
C VAL A 119 7.17 -10.74 -5.32
N ASP A 120 6.67 -11.85 -5.86
CA ASP A 120 7.43 -13.08 -6.03
C ASP A 120 7.74 -13.41 -7.51
N ASP A 121 7.11 -12.71 -8.45
CA ASP A 121 7.46 -12.75 -9.87
C ASP A 121 8.51 -11.69 -10.20
N ASP A 122 9.69 -12.13 -10.63
CA ASP A 122 10.81 -11.25 -10.91
C ASP A 122 10.60 -10.34 -12.12
N LYS A 123 9.62 -10.64 -12.99
CA LYS A 123 9.30 -9.77 -14.13
C LYS A 123 8.75 -8.41 -13.73
N PHE A 124 8.34 -8.20 -12.48
CA PHE A 124 8.03 -6.86 -11.98
C PHE A 124 9.27 -5.96 -11.92
N TYR A 125 10.42 -6.49 -11.47
CA TYR A 125 11.63 -5.70 -11.20
C TYR A 125 12.83 -6.08 -12.07
N LYS A 126 12.70 -7.09 -12.94
CA LYS A 126 13.68 -7.47 -13.96
C LYS A 126 13.07 -7.46 -15.36
N GLY A 127 13.92 -7.23 -16.36
CA GLY A 127 13.58 -7.32 -17.78
C GLY A 127 14.20 -6.22 -18.63
N ASN A 128 14.26 -6.44 -19.95
CA ASN A 128 14.92 -5.52 -20.88
C ASN A 128 14.11 -4.25 -21.15
N LYS A 129 12.77 -4.33 -21.07
CA LYS A 129 11.90 -3.16 -21.29
C LYS A 129 11.98 -2.23 -20.10
N LYS A 130 12.52 -1.03 -20.32
CA LYS A 130 12.75 0.04 -19.34
C LYS A 130 12.07 1.36 -19.73
N THR A 131 11.00 1.28 -20.51
CA THR A 131 10.22 2.43 -21.00
C THR A 131 8.79 2.39 -20.48
N GLY A 132 8.14 3.55 -20.42
CA GLY A 132 6.79 3.68 -19.88
C GLY A 132 6.74 3.32 -18.39
N ILE A 133 5.70 2.59 -17.97
CA ILE A 133 5.52 2.21 -16.56
C ILE A 133 6.68 1.37 -16.00
N TYR A 134 7.34 0.55 -16.82
CA TYR A 134 8.40 -0.36 -16.39
C TYR A 134 9.65 0.34 -15.84
N GLN A 135 9.94 1.57 -16.29
CA GLN A 135 11.13 2.31 -15.84
C GLN A 135 11.13 2.57 -14.32
N TYR A 136 9.94 2.70 -13.74
CA TYR A 136 9.75 2.98 -12.33
C TYR A 136 9.95 1.75 -11.43
N PHE A 137 9.90 0.55 -12.01
CA PHE A 137 10.01 -0.71 -11.27
C PHE A 137 11.34 -1.44 -11.52
N ARG A 138 11.99 -1.19 -12.67
CA ARG A 138 13.18 -1.95 -13.11
C ARG A 138 14.50 -1.17 -13.07
N ASP A 139 14.46 0.16 -13.02
CA ASP A 139 15.66 1.02 -13.05
C ASP A 139 16.00 1.67 -11.70
N LYS A 140 15.41 1.18 -10.59
CA LYS A 140 15.60 1.73 -9.24
C LYS A 140 15.36 3.25 -9.14
N LYS A 141 14.62 3.86 -10.07
CA LYS A 141 14.19 5.25 -9.96
C LYS A 141 13.07 5.31 -8.91
N PRO A 142 13.23 6.06 -7.82
CA PRO A 142 12.14 6.28 -6.88
C PRO A 142 10.90 6.80 -7.62
N VAL A 143 9.72 6.27 -7.30
CA VAL A 143 8.46 6.90 -7.68
C VAL A 143 8.24 8.07 -6.74
N GLU A 144 8.88 9.20 -7.05
CA GLU A 144 8.71 10.44 -6.30
C GLU A 144 7.56 11.27 -6.89
N GLY A 145 6.51 11.47 -6.09
CA GLY A 145 5.40 12.35 -6.42
C GLY A 145 5.49 13.67 -5.65
N LYS A 146 6.10 14.71 -6.22
CA LYS A 146 5.71 16.09 -5.91
C LYS A 146 4.57 16.45 -6.85
N SER A 147 3.34 16.44 -6.33
CA SER A 147 2.15 17.11 -6.88
C SER A 147 2.10 17.18 -8.41
N LEU A 148 1.96 16.04 -9.08
CA LEU A 148 1.57 16.04 -10.49
C LEU A 148 0.04 15.98 -10.53
N ASN A 149 -0.57 17.07 -10.99
CA ASN A 149 -1.94 17.09 -11.49
C ASN A 149 -2.07 16.05 -12.62
N LEU A 150 -2.28 14.79 -12.26
CA LEU A 150 -2.60 13.72 -13.18
C LEU A 150 -4.10 13.78 -13.47
N GLN A 151 -4.47 14.60 -14.45
CA GLN A 151 -5.74 14.40 -15.15
C GLN A 151 -5.66 13.03 -15.86
N ALA A 152 -6.25 12.01 -15.24
CA ALA A 152 -6.42 10.71 -15.88
C ALA A 152 -7.49 10.83 -16.99
N THR A 153 -7.05 11.02 -18.24
CA THR A 153 -7.94 10.86 -19.40
C THR A 153 -8.08 9.36 -19.70
N VAL A 154 -9.23 8.79 -19.36
CA VAL A 154 -9.62 7.45 -19.82
C VAL A 154 -10.10 7.59 -21.27
N ARG A 155 -9.33 7.08 -22.24
CA ARG A 155 -9.83 6.85 -23.60
C ARG A 155 -10.28 5.39 -23.70
N LYS A 156 -11.56 5.22 -24.03
CA LYS A 156 -12.19 3.94 -24.38
C LYS A 156 -11.94 3.70 -25.87
N HIS A 157 -11.54 2.48 -26.25
CA HIS A 157 -11.81 1.98 -27.60
C HIS A 157 -13.17 1.30 -27.58
#